data_AF-A0A0X3X3A8-F1
#
_entry.id   AF-A0A0X3X3A8-F1
#
_cell.length_a   1.000
_cell.length_b   1.000
_cell.length_c   1.000
_cell.angle_alpha   90.00
_cell.angle_beta   90.00
_cell.angle_gamma   90.00
#
_symmetry.space_group_name_H-M   'P 1'
#
loop_
_entity.id
_entity.type
_entity.pdbx_description
1 polymer ?
#
loop_
_entity_poly.entity_id
_entity_poly.type
_entity_poly.pdbx_seq_one_letter_code
_entity_poly.pdbx_strand_id
1 'polypeptide(L)'
;MDANKDGCLDWSDYQKLADRYIQGYGLSKDDRRARALQTFCQIYWLELLRHAGADGDRLTKDQYVVANRLAVLDSSRLNVTEMGGHAIFDIIDADGDNEISRDEFARLMRDVWKVNSPDAMDLFSRLDTDGDGAISRHEFIRAVREHFLSVDPDAPGSIFFGHV
;
A
#
# COMPACT_ATOMS: atom_id res chain seq x y z
N MET A 1 1.05 -6.68 7.19
CA MET A 1 1.28 -7.47 5.96
C MET A 1 1.63 -8.94 6.27
N ASP A 2 0.77 -9.68 6.97
CA ASP A 2 0.76 -11.16 6.89
C ASP A 2 -0.68 -11.51 6.51
N ALA A 3 -0.93 -11.57 5.20
CA ALA A 3 -2.30 -11.65 4.69
C ALA A 3 -2.87 -13.07 4.82
N ASN A 4 -2.00 -14.07 4.89
CA ASN A 4 -2.35 -15.46 5.04
C ASN A 4 -2.30 -15.97 6.51
N LYS A 5 -1.74 -15.16 7.42
CA LYS A 5 -1.55 -15.41 8.86
C LYS A 5 -0.64 -16.61 9.15
N ASP A 6 0.34 -16.88 8.29
CA ASP A 6 1.28 -17.99 8.44
C ASP A 6 2.56 -17.62 9.23
N GLY A 7 2.68 -16.36 9.65
CA GLY A 7 3.81 -15.85 10.43
C GLY A 7 5.03 -15.48 9.59
N CYS A 8 4.97 -15.61 8.27
CA CYS A 8 5.98 -15.20 7.31
C CYS A 8 5.36 -14.23 6.28
N LEU A 9 6.21 -13.46 5.59
CA LEU A 9 5.83 -12.80 4.35
C LEU A 9 6.33 -13.63 3.17
N ASP A 10 5.43 -13.93 2.24
CA ASP A 10 5.78 -14.48 0.93
C ASP A 10 5.04 -13.80 -0.23
N TRP A 11 5.38 -14.20 -1.46
CA TRP A 11 4.76 -13.64 -2.66
C TRP A 11 3.21 -13.74 -2.64
N SER A 12 2.66 -14.78 -2.00
CA SER A 12 1.22 -14.99 -1.90
C SER A 12 0.54 -13.91 -1.07
N ASP A 13 1.23 -13.29 -0.10
CA ASP A 13 0.69 -12.17 0.67
C ASP A 13 0.53 -10.92 -0.19
N TYR A 14 1.54 -10.62 -1.01
CA TYR A 14 1.49 -9.53 -1.98
C TYR A 14 0.44 -9.78 -3.07
N GLN A 15 0.31 -11.02 -3.54
CA GLN A 15 -0.71 -11.40 -4.50
C GLN A 15 -2.12 -11.23 -3.92
N LYS A 16 -2.36 -11.66 -2.66
CA LYS A 16 -3.64 -11.45 -1.96
C LYS A 16 -3.97 -9.97 -1.78
N LEU A 17 -2.97 -9.14 -1.50
CA LEU A 17 -3.16 -7.70 -1.41
C LEU A 17 -3.62 -7.13 -2.76
N ALA A 18 -2.93 -7.47 -3.84
CA ALA A 18 -3.32 -7.04 -5.19
C ALA A 18 -4.72 -7.53 -5.57
N ASP A 19 -5.01 -8.81 -5.33
CA ASP A 19 -6.33 -9.41 -5.61
C ASP A 19 -7.44 -8.74 -4.81
N ARG A 20 -7.19 -8.31 -3.57
CA ARG A 20 -8.17 -7.58 -2.74
C ARG A 20 -8.55 -6.24 -3.35
N TYR A 21 -7.58 -5.47 -3.84
CA TYR A 21 -7.85 -4.21 -4.54
C TYR A 21 -8.58 -4.45 -5.87
N ILE A 22 -8.12 -5.42 -6.65
CA ILE A 22 -8.74 -5.79 -7.94
C ILE A 22 -10.20 -6.21 -7.74
N GLN A 23 -10.49 -7.06 -6.75
CA GLN A 23 -11.85 -7.52 -6.44
C GLN A 23 -12.71 -6.41 -5.83
N GLY A 24 -12.16 -5.61 -4.91
CA GLY A 24 -12.88 -4.51 -4.26
C GLY A 24 -13.37 -3.45 -5.24
N TYR A 25 -12.57 -3.16 -6.26
CA TYR A 25 -12.92 -2.20 -7.31
C TYR A 25 -13.53 -2.84 -8.57
N GLY A 26 -13.61 -4.17 -8.64
CA GLY A 26 -14.14 -4.89 -9.79
C GLY A 26 -13.30 -4.73 -11.07
N LEU A 27 -11.99 -4.53 -10.92
CA LEU A 27 -11.08 -4.29 -12.03
C LEU A 27 -10.86 -5.58 -12.83
N SER A 28 -10.77 -5.45 -14.17
CA SER A 28 -10.32 -6.55 -15.02
C SER A 28 -8.82 -6.80 -14.83
N LYS A 29 -8.36 -8.03 -15.05
CA LYS A 29 -6.92 -8.35 -15.10
C LYS A 29 -6.19 -7.57 -16.20
N ASP A 30 -6.92 -7.14 -17.23
CA ASP A 30 -6.38 -6.31 -18.32
C ASP A 30 -6.46 -4.79 -18.02
N ASP A 31 -6.91 -4.40 -16.84
CA ASP A 31 -6.91 -3.00 -16.43
C ASP A 31 -5.47 -2.49 -16.23
N ARG A 32 -5.20 -1.26 -16.67
CA ARG A 32 -3.88 -0.63 -16.46
C ARG A 32 -3.58 -0.48 -14.96
N ARG A 33 -4.58 -0.14 -14.15
CA ARG A 33 -4.45 0.04 -12.69
C ARG A 33 -4.11 -1.29 -12.01
N ALA A 34 -4.80 -2.36 -12.40
CA ALA A 34 -4.52 -3.72 -11.91
C ALA A 34 -3.09 -4.19 -12.26
N ARG A 35 -2.66 -3.97 -13.51
CA ARG A 35 -1.27 -4.29 -13.94
C ARG A 35 -0.23 -3.46 -13.20
N ALA A 36 -0.48 -2.18 -12.96
CA ALA A 36 0.44 -1.30 -12.23
C ALA A 36 0.63 -1.80 -10.79
N LEU A 37 -0.46 -2.15 -10.09
CA LEU A 37 -0.39 -2.70 -8.74
C LEU A 37 0.38 -4.03 -8.70
N GLN A 38 0.11 -4.95 -9.63
CA GLN A 38 0.83 -6.21 -9.71
C GLN A 38 2.33 -6.01 -9.99
N THR A 39 2.67 -5.09 -10.88
CA THR A 39 4.06 -4.76 -11.22
C THR A 39 4.79 -4.20 -10.01
N PHE A 40 4.15 -3.27 -9.28
CA PHE A 40 4.70 -2.75 -8.02
C PHE A 40 4.94 -3.87 -7.01
N CYS A 41 3.96 -4.74 -6.76
CA CYS A 41 4.11 -5.86 -5.83
C CYS A 41 5.30 -6.75 -6.20
N GLN A 42 5.48 -7.07 -7.49
CA GLN A 42 6.61 -7.89 -7.95
C GLN A 42 7.96 -7.20 -7.73
N ILE A 43 8.08 -5.93 -8.13
CA ILE A 43 9.33 -5.18 -8.00
C ILE A 43 9.71 -5.03 -6.53
N TYR A 44 8.74 -4.66 -5.69
CA TYR A 44 8.98 -4.46 -4.26
C TYR A 44 9.35 -5.77 -3.54
N TRP A 45 8.71 -6.88 -3.91
CA TRP A 45 9.06 -8.21 -3.38
C TRP A 45 10.50 -8.61 -3.73
N LEU A 46 10.91 -8.43 -4.99
CA LEU A 46 12.28 -8.73 -5.43
C LEU A 46 13.31 -7.84 -4.72
N GLU A 47 12.96 -6.59 -4.45
CA GLU A 47 13.80 -5.67 -3.70
C GLU A 47 13.97 -6.11 -2.24
N LEU A 48 12.89 -6.54 -1.58
CA LEU A 48 12.94 -7.11 -0.24
C LEU A 48 13.82 -8.37 -0.19
N LEU A 49 13.67 -9.30 -1.13
CA LEU A 49 14.52 -10.49 -1.19
C LEU A 49 16.00 -10.13 -1.38
N ARG A 50 16.29 -9.18 -2.28
CA ARG A 50 17.65 -8.67 -2.51
C ARG A 50 18.27 -8.10 -1.25
N HIS A 51 17.52 -7.34 -0.46
CA HIS A 51 18.01 -6.72 0.77
C HIS A 51 18.08 -7.66 1.96
N ALA A 52 17.17 -8.65 2.03
CA ALA A 52 17.21 -9.68 3.05
C ALA A 52 18.42 -10.62 2.89
N GLY A 53 19.00 -10.70 1.69
CA GLY A 53 20.02 -11.69 1.35
C GLY A 53 19.50 -13.12 1.54
N ALA A 54 18.19 -13.31 1.39
CA ALA A 54 17.53 -14.58 1.60
C ALA A 54 17.64 -15.44 0.34
N ASP A 55 18.12 -16.69 0.49
CA ASP A 55 18.17 -17.69 -0.59
C ASP A 55 16.81 -18.37 -0.84
N GLY A 56 15.75 -17.93 -0.17
CA GLY A 56 14.42 -18.54 -0.24
C GLY A 56 13.29 -17.54 -0.46
N ASP A 57 12.12 -18.05 -0.83
CA ASP A 57 10.95 -17.24 -1.23
C ASP A 57 10.09 -16.78 -0.03
N ARG A 58 10.67 -16.68 1.17
CA ARG A 58 9.96 -16.31 2.41
C ARG A 58 10.83 -15.46 3.32
N LEU A 59 10.21 -14.46 3.95
CA LEU A 59 10.84 -13.60 4.94
C LEU A 59 10.15 -13.76 6.28
N THR A 60 10.92 -13.96 7.36
CA THR A 60 10.38 -13.80 8.71
C THR A 60 10.08 -12.32 8.99
N LYS A 61 9.31 -12.02 10.04
CA LYS A 61 9.01 -10.63 10.43
C LYS A 61 10.28 -9.80 10.64
N ASP A 62 11.30 -10.35 11.29
CA ASP A 62 12.56 -9.65 11.53
C ASP A 62 13.34 -9.40 10.23
N GLN A 63 13.38 -10.40 9.33
CA GLN A 63 14.00 -10.24 8.01
C GLN A 63 13.28 -9.19 7.18
N TYR A 64 11.94 -9.19 7.21
CA TYR A 64 11.12 -8.19 6.53
C TYR A 64 11.43 -6.78 7.04
N VAL A 65 11.47 -6.56 8.36
CA VAL A 65 11.74 -5.23 8.94
C VAL A 65 13.11 -4.71 8.50
N VAL A 66 14.14 -5.56 8.52
CA VAL A 66 15.49 -5.18 8.07
C VAL A 66 15.52 -4.92 6.57
N ALA A 67 14.94 -5.83 5.76
CA ALA A 67 14.91 -5.71 4.31
C ALA A 67 14.12 -4.48 3.85
N ASN A 68 12.97 -4.21 4.47
CA ASN A 68 12.14 -3.03 4.21
C ASN A 68 12.93 -1.74 4.51
N ARG A 69 13.58 -1.67 5.67
CA ARG A 69 14.42 -0.51 6.02
C ARG A 69 15.54 -0.29 5.01
N LEU A 70 16.20 -1.36 4.56
CA LEU A 70 17.27 -1.27 3.58
C LEU A 70 16.75 -0.89 2.19
N ALA A 71 15.63 -1.46 1.74
CA ALA A 71 14.96 -1.12 0.49
C ALA A 71 14.60 0.36 0.45
N VAL A 72 14.00 0.87 1.53
CA VAL A 72 13.59 2.26 1.62
C VAL A 72 14.80 3.21 1.62
N LEU A 73 15.91 2.82 2.24
CA LEU A 73 17.15 3.63 2.26
C LEU A 73 17.98 3.53 0.96
N ASP A 74 17.94 2.40 0.25
CA ASP A 74 18.67 2.18 -1.00
C ASP A 74 17.99 2.81 -2.24
N SER A 75 16.86 3.50 -2.03
CA SER A 75 16.03 4.21 -3.03
C SER A 75 16.73 5.31 -3.84
N SER A 76 18.07 5.35 -3.87
CA SER A 76 18.88 6.25 -4.68
C SER A 76 18.71 6.09 -6.20
N ARG A 77 17.95 5.10 -6.71
CA ARG A 77 17.83 4.84 -8.17
C ARG A 77 16.42 4.71 -8.74
N LEU A 78 15.41 4.28 -7.98
CA LEU A 78 14.02 4.18 -8.43
C LEU A 78 13.11 4.25 -7.19
N ASN A 79 12.24 5.26 -7.07
CA ASN A 79 11.30 5.35 -5.96
C ASN A 79 10.17 4.31 -6.12
N VAL A 80 10.48 3.02 -5.92
CA VAL A 80 9.51 1.91 -5.99
C VAL A 80 8.35 2.15 -5.01
N THR A 81 8.64 2.77 -3.87
CA THR A 81 7.65 3.23 -2.88
C THR A 81 6.68 4.27 -3.45
N GLU A 82 7.18 5.25 -4.22
CA GLU A 82 6.31 6.22 -4.92
C GLU A 82 5.52 5.53 -6.02
N MET A 83 6.12 4.61 -6.79
CA MET A 83 5.42 3.84 -7.82
C MET A 83 4.22 3.07 -7.24
N GLY A 84 4.40 2.42 -6.09
CA GLY A 84 3.31 1.74 -5.39
C GLY A 84 2.23 2.68 -4.90
N GLY A 85 2.63 3.82 -4.33
CA GLY A 85 1.70 4.87 -3.93
C GLY A 85 0.87 5.39 -5.11
N HIS A 86 1.50 5.63 -6.27
CA HIS A 86 0.79 6.07 -7.48
C HIS A 86 -0.18 5.01 -7.99
N ALA A 87 0.22 3.73 -8.01
CA ALA A 87 -0.64 2.65 -8.47
C ALA A 87 -1.88 2.46 -7.58
N ILE A 88 -1.72 2.57 -6.25
CA ILE A 88 -2.84 2.46 -5.32
C ILE A 88 -3.73 3.69 -5.42
N PHE A 89 -3.16 4.89 -5.49
CA PHE A 89 -3.91 6.12 -5.68
C PHE A 89 -4.80 6.05 -6.93
N ASP A 90 -4.24 5.64 -8.07
CA ASP A 90 -4.98 5.52 -9.32
C ASP A 90 -6.10 4.47 -9.26
N ILE A 91 -6.05 3.52 -8.33
CA ILE A 91 -7.16 2.57 -8.10
C ILE A 91 -8.27 3.24 -7.29
N ILE A 92 -7.90 4.03 -6.28
CA ILE A 92 -8.85 4.67 -5.36
C ILE A 92 -9.58 5.81 -6.06
N ASP A 93 -8.83 6.65 -6.77
CA ASP A 93 -9.29 7.75 -7.62
C ASP A 93 -10.08 7.17 -8.81
N ALA A 94 -11.38 7.07 -8.61
CA ALA A 94 -12.28 6.40 -9.54
C ALA A 94 -12.73 7.34 -10.65
N ASP A 95 -12.91 8.63 -10.33
CA ASP A 95 -13.35 9.65 -11.29
C ASP A 95 -12.21 10.34 -12.04
N GLY A 96 -10.97 10.19 -11.57
CA GLY A 96 -9.76 10.71 -12.21
C GLY A 96 -9.56 12.20 -11.99
N ASP A 97 -10.14 12.77 -10.93
CA ASP A 97 -9.97 14.18 -10.56
C ASP A 97 -8.60 14.46 -9.90
N ASN A 98 -7.80 13.42 -9.68
CA ASN A 98 -6.47 13.46 -9.09
C ASN A 98 -6.45 13.83 -7.59
N GLU A 99 -7.59 13.65 -6.94
CA GLU A 99 -7.81 13.75 -5.50
C GLU A 99 -8.52 12.47 -5.03
N ILE A 100 -8.54 12.21 -3.72
CA ILE A 100 -9.37 11.15 -3.14
C ILE A 100 -10.42 11.83 -2.28
N SER A 101 -11.66 11.77 -2.75
CA SER A 101 -12.80 12.27 -2.01
C SER A 101 -13.12 11.40 -0.79
N ARG A 102 -13.89 11.95 0.16
CA ARG A 102 -14.37 11.21 1.33
C ARG A 102 -15.17 9.97 0.94
N ASP A 103 -15.95 10.04 -0.14
CA ASP A 103 -16.75 8.94 -0.65
C ASP A 103 -15.88 7.82 -1.23
N GLU A 104 -14.83 8.17 -1.97
CA GLU A 104 -13.85 7.19 -2.49
C GLU A 104 -13.04 6.56 -1.38
N PHE A 105 -12.64 7.34 -0.37
CA PHE A 105 -11.99 6.81 0.82
C PHE A 105 -12.91 5.88 1.61
N ALA A 106 -14.18 6.25 1.80
CA ALA A 106 -15.16 5.38 2.45
C ALA A 106 -15.40 4.09 1.67
N ARG A 107 -15.39 4.17 0.32
CA ARG A 107 -15.45 3.01 -0.56
C ARG A 107 -14.25 2.11 -0.39
N LEU A 108 -13.03 2.65 -0.38
CA LEU A 108 -11.80 1.90 -0.12
C LEU A 108 -11.91 1.12 1.19
N MET A 109 -12.31 1.79 2.28
CA MET A 109 -12.43 1.17 3.60
C MET A 109 -13.43 0.02 3.63
N ARG A 110 -14.58 0.18 2.98
CA ARG A 110 -15.63 -0.83 2.94
C ARG A 110 -15.33 -1.96 1.96
N ASP A 111 -14.84 -1.65 0.77
CA ASP A 111 -14.79 -2.61 -0.34
C ASP A 111 -13.47 -3.39 -0.36
N VAL A 112 -12.36 -2.75 0.02
CA VAL A 112 -11.03 -3.38 0.13
C VAL A 112 -10.80 -3.88 1.56
N TRP A 113 -10.90 -3.00 2.56
CA TRP A 113 -10.52 -3.34 3.94
C TRP A 113 -11.63 -3.97 4.77
N LYS A 114 -12.89 -3.92 4.31
CA LYS A 114 -14.07 -4.42 5.03
C LYS A 114 -14.22 -3.80 6.43
N VAL A 115 -13.78 -2.55 6.60
CA VAL A 115 -13.88 -1.77 7.84
C VAL A 115 -15.03 -0.78 7.72
N ASN A 116 -15.92 -0.73 8.73
CA ASN A 116 -17.07 0.17 8.75
C ASN A 116 -16.91 1.33 9.74
N SER A 117 -16.67 2.53 9.18
CA SER A 117 -17.34 3.84 9.39
C SER A 117 -17.07 4.85 10.54
N PRO A 118 -16.53 4.58 11.75
CA PRO A 118 -16.02 5.67 12.60
C PRO A 118 -14.56 6.02 12.29
N ASP A 119 -13.68 5.02 12.35
CA ASP A 119 -12.22 5.23 12.26
C ASP A 119 -11.75 5.72 10.88
N ALA A 120 -12.57 5.50 9.85
CA ALA A 120 -12.26 5.93 8.49
C ALA A 120 -12.20 7.46 8.36
N MET A 121 -13.09 8.21 9.02
CA MET A 121 -13.08 9.67 8.91
C MET A 121 -11.99 10.30 9.78
N ASP A 122 -11.67 9.69 10.92
CA ASP A 122 -10.53 10.10 11.74
C ASP A 122 -9.22 9.89 10.97
N LEU A 123 -9.12 8.77 10.24
CA LEU A 123 -7.95 8.51 9.41
C LEU A 123 -7.88 9.40 8.18
N PHE A 124 -9.02 9.68 7.53
CA PHE A 124 -9.09 10.66 6.45
C PHE A 124 -8.54 12.00 6.93
N SER A 125 -8.98 12.47 8.10
CA SER A 125 -8.55 13.73 8.69
C SER A 125 -7.07 13.75 9.11
N ARG A 126 -6.44 12.58 9.26
CA ARG A 126 -4.99 12.45 9.49
C ARG A 126 -4.18 12.48 8.19
N LEU A 127 -4.82 12.15 7.07
CA LEU A 127 -4.20 12.12 5.73
C LEU A 127 -4.37 13.45 4.99
N ASP A 128 -5.52 14.09 5.16
CA ASP A 128 -5.85 15.45 4.73
C ASP A 128 -5.15 16.45 5.66
N THR A 129 -3.92 16.84 5.28
CA THR A 129 -3.03 17.67 6.11
C THR A 129 -3.25 19.15 5.91
N ASP A 130 -3.76 19.57 4.77
CA ASP A 130 -4.10 20.96 4.49
C ASP A 130 -5.55 21.32 4.80
N GLY A 131 -6.41 20.32 5.03
CA GLY A 131 -7.79 20.47 5.47
C GLY A 131 -8.74 20.89 4.36
N ASP A 132 -8.39 20.63 3.10
CA ASP A 132 -9.22 20.99 1.95
C ASP A 132 -10.44 20.06 1.76
N GLY A 133 -10.47 18.95 2.50
CA GLY A 133 -11.57 17.98 2.49
C GLY A 133 -11.41 16.87 1.46
N ALA A 134 -10.28 16.81 0.77
CA ALA A 134 -9.82 15.76 -0.13
C ALA A 134 -8.44 15.25 0.31
N ILE A 135 -7.97 14.14 -0.25
CA ILE A 135 -6.57 13.72 -0.08
C ILE A 135 -5.89 13.88 -1.44
N SER A 136 -5.01 14.86 -1.53
CA SER A 136 -4.24 15.07 -2.74
C SER A 136 -3.26 13.92 -2.99
N ARG A 137 -2.88 13.72 -4.24
CA ARG A 137 -1.83 12.74 -4.58
C ARG A 137 -0.55 12.95 -3.78
N HIS A 138 -0.16 14.20 -3.52
CA HIS A 138 1.04 14.50 -2.77
C HIS A 138 0.95 14.00 -1.32
N GLU A 139 -0.17 14.24 -0.65
CA GLU A 139 -0.43 13.78 0.71
C GLU A 139 -0.48 12.25 0.79
N PHE A 140 -1.12 11.61 -0.19
CA PHE A 140 -1.15 10.16 -0.29
C PHE A 140 0.26 9.56 -0.39
N ILE A 141 1.06 10.03 -1.34
CA ILE A 141 2.44 9.54 -1.53
C ILE A 141 3.29 9.80 -0.30
N ARG A 142 3.12 10.97 0.35
CA ARG A 142 3.80 11.29 1.60
C ARG A 142 3.43 10.30 2.70
N ALA A 143 2.15 10.01 2.91
CA ALA A 143 1.70 9.07 3.93
C ALA A 143 2.20 7.64 3.66
N VAL A 144 2.21 7.22 2.39
CA VAL A 144 2.79 5.94 1.96
C VAL A 144 4.29 5.90 2.26
N ARG A 145 5.03 6.96 1.92
CA ARG A 145 6.47 7.06 2.18
C ARG A 145 6.78 7.06 3.67
N GLU A 146 6.00 7.78 4.47
CA GLU A 146 6.11 7.78 5.92
C GLU A 146 5.83 6.39 6.50
N HIS A 147 4.86 5.64 5.99
CA HIS A 147 4.65 4.24 6.40
C HIS A 147 5.85 3.35 6.09
N PHE A 148 6.40 3.43 4.88
CA PHE A 148 7.59 2.65 4.52
C PHE A 148 8.83 3.04 5.33
N LEU A 149 8.95 4.32 5.71
CA LEU A 149 10.07 4.80 6.55
C LEU A 149 9.85 4.54 8.04
N SER A 150 8.60 4.42 8.48
CA SER A 150 8.23 4.30 9.89
C SER A 150 8.12 2.84 10.29
N VAL A 151 8.69 2.52 11.45
CA VAL A 151 8.47 1.22 12.11
C VAL A 151 7.16 1.22 12.91
N ASP A 152 6.40 2.33 12.86
CA ASP A 152 5.14 2.51 13.56
C ASP A 152 4.00 1.80 12.81
N PRO A 153 3.44 0.70 13.36
CA PRO A 153 2.30 0.02 12.76
C PRO A 153 1.03 0.90 12.71
N ASP A 154 0.95 1.98 13.50
CA ASP A 154 -0.20 2.89 13.59
C ASP A 154 -0.05 4.17 12.74
N ALA A 155 1.02 4.24 11.92
CA ALA A 155 1.18 5.28 10.93
C ALA A 155 -0.03 5.30 9.97
N PRO A 156 -0.50 6.47 9.52
CA PRO A 156 -1.72 6.57 8.74
C PRO A 156 -1.62 5.83 7.38
N GLY A 157 -0.41 5.74 6.80
CA GLY A 157 -0.17 4.97 5.58
C GLY A 157 -0.25 3.44 5.74
N SER A 158 -0.22 2.91 6.97
CA SER A 158 -0.33 1.47 7.24
C SER A 158 -1.64 0.87 6.75
N ILE A 159 -2.70 1.68 6.67
CA ILE A 159 -4.01 1.17 6.25
C ILE A 159 -4.01 0.71 4.79
N PHE A 160 -3.22 1.33 3.92
CA PHE A 160 -3.21 1.02 2.48
C PHE A 160 -2.53 -0.31 2.16
N PHE A 161 -1.80 -0.86 3.13
CA PHE A 161 -1.05 -2.09 3.03
C PHE A 161 -1.53 -3.17 4.02
N GLY A 162 -2.50 -2.82 4.87
CA GLY A 162 -3.09 -3.65 5.91
C GLY A 162 -2.27 -3.66 7.19
N HIS A 163 -2.97 -3.65 8.33
CA HIS A 163 -2.32 -3.74 9.66
C HIS A 163 -1.36 -4.95 9.70
N VAL A 164 -0.20 -4.73 10.33
CA VAL A 164 0.80 -5.77 10.65
C VAL A 164 0.31 -6.64 11.80
#